data_AF-A0A925J4W2-F1
#
_entry.id   AF-A0A925J4W2-F1
#
_cell.length_a   1.000
_cell.length_b   1.000
_cell.length_c   1.000
_cell.angle_alpha   90.00
_cell.angle_beta   90.00
_cell.angle_gamma   90.00
#
_symmetry.space_group_name_H-M   'P 1'
#
loop_
_entity.id
_entity.type
_entity.pdbx_description
1 polymer ?
#
loop_
_entity_poly.entity_id
_entity_poly.type
_entity_poly.pdbx_seq_one_letter_code
_entity_poly.pdbx_strand_id
1 'polypeptide(L)'
;MPDKSSLVVRAGKYTIGWILLAAFFGSQSLLVYPSPAPPNAPPQLAYFAASFSDWITWAFLTPFIIPIARRFPLGREHWGRTVAIHVCAALVFAVLKLTIRWGIGQLLPAIPTADQLSRILTAQLHLSVATYFVIAGTVMAGDYYRRFRERELRATQLEARLAVA
;
A
#
# COMPACT_ATOMS: atom_id res chain seq x y z
N MET A 1 24.09 3.60 -16.57
CA MET A 1 22.71 3.26 -16.97
C MET A 1 22.24 2.09 -16.13
N PRO A 2 21.09 2.17 -15.43
CA PRO A 2 20.59 1.03 -14.66
C PRO A 2 20.34 -0.15 -15.60
N ASP A 3 20.81 -1.34 -15.20
CA ASP A 3 20.59 -2.58 -15.94
C ASP A 3 19.10 -2.85 -16.07
N LYS A 4 18.59 -2.90 -17.31
CA LYS A 4 17.18 -3.14 -17.63
C LYS A 4 16.68 -4.45 -17.01
N SER A 5 17.55 -5.46 -16.89
CA SER A 5 17.20 -6.75 -16.27
C SER A 5 16.77 -6.58 -14.80
N SER A 6 17.46 -5.71 -14.06
CA SER A 6 17.19 -5.44 -12.65
C SER A 6 15.86 -4.72 -12.43
N LEU A 7 15.46 -3.84 -13.36
CA LEU A 7 14.19 -3.12 -13.29
C LEU A 7 13.01 -4.08 -13.53
N VAL A 8 13.12 -4.97 -14.51
CA VAL A 8 12.10 -5.98 -14.81
C VAL A 8 11.90 -6.92 -13.63
N VAL A 9 12.99 -7.42 -13.02
CA VAL A 9 12.91 -8.29 -11.85
C VAL A 9 12.24 -7.59 -10.66
N ARG A 10 12.55 -6.31 -10.43
CA ARG A 10 11.93 -5.53 -9.34
C ARG A 10 10.45 -5.27 -9.58
N ALA A 11 10.09 -4.90 -10.80
CA ALA A 11 8.69 -4.72 -11.20
C ALA A 11 7.92 -6.05 -11.08
N GLY A 12 8.51 -7.17 -11.51
CA GLY A 12 7.92 -8.49 -11.37
C GLY A 12 7.65 -8.86 -9.90
N LYS A 13 8.63 -8.73 -9.01
CA LYS A 13 8.46 -8.98 -7.57
C LYS A 13 7.39 -8.10 -6.94
N TYR A 14 7.36 -6.83 -7.32
CA TYR A 14 6.35 -5.87 -6.87
C TYR A 14 4.94 -6.31 -7.28
N THR A 15 4.74 -6.59 -8.56
CA THR A 15 3.45 -7.01 -9.10
C THR A 15 2.98 -8.32 -8.49
N ILE A 16 3.87 -9.32 -8.39
CA ILE A 16 3.57 -10.61 -7.77
C ILE A 16 3.17 -10.43 -6.30
N GLY A 17 3.90 -9.61 -5.54
CA GLY A 17 3.59 -9.34 -4.13
C GLY A 17 2.17 -8.76 -3.96
N TRP A 18 1.80 -7.78 -4.79
CA TRP A 18 0.45 -7.21 -4.75
C TRP A 18 -0.64 -8.17 -5.21
N ILE A 19 -0.39 -8.99 -6.23
CA ILE A 19 -1.33 -10.02 -6.68
C ILE A 19 -1.57 -11.04 -5.57
N LEU A 20 -0.52 -11.52 -4.90
CA LEU A 20 -0.65 -12.46 -3.80
C LEU A 20 -1.44 -11.86 -2.64
N LEU A 21 -1.17 -10.60 -2.29
CA LEU A 21 -1.91 -9.90 -1.24
C LEU A 21 -3.39 -9.75 -1.61
N ALA A 22 -3.69 -9.33 -2.85
CA ALA A 22 -5.06 -9.19 -3.33
C ALA A 22 -5.78 -10.53 -3.41
N ALA A 23 -5.10 -11.61 -3.82
CA ALA A 23 -5.64 -12.96 -3.82
C ALA A 23 -5.92 -13.48 -2.41
N PHE A 24 -5.05 -13.20 -1.44
CA PHE A 24 -5.23 -13.58 -0.04
C PHE A 24 -6.47 -12.91 0.57
N PHE A 25 -6.61 -11.59 0.44
CA PHE A 25 -7.79 -10.91 0.96
C PHE A 25 -9.06 -11.21 0.14
N GLY A 26 -8.91 -11.46 -1.16
CA GLY A 26 -9.96 -12.00 -2.02
C GLY A 26 -10.47 -13.33 -1.48
N SER A 27 -9.59 -14.29 -1.18
CA SER A 27 -9.99 -15.61 -0.66
C SER A 27 -10.57 -15.50 0.75
N GLN A 28 -10.03 -14.62 1.60
CA GLN A 28 -10.60 -14.36 2.93
C GLN A 28 -12.06 -13.89 2.82
N SER A 29 -12.41 -13.08 1.82
CA SER A 29 -13.77 -12.59 1.65
C SER A 29 -14.79 -13.71 1.43
N LEU A 30 -14.38 -14.83 0.80
CA LEU A 30 -15.22 -16.01 0.62
C LEU A 30 -15.57 -16.70 1.94
N LEU A 31 -14.73 -16.54 2.97
CA LEU A 31 -14.95 -17.09 4.30
C LEU A 31 -15.78 -16.15 5.19
N VAL A 32 -15.64 -14.84 4.97
CA VAL A 32 -16.30 -13.80 5.77
C VAL A 32 -17.76 -13.59 5.38
N TYR A 33 -18.11 -13.81 4.12
CA TYR A 33 -19.49 -13.73 3.63
C TYR A 33 -20.09 -15.15 3.49
N PRO A 34 -20.74 -15.69 4.54
CA PRO A 34 -21.20 -17.07 4.54
C PRO A 34 -22.35 -17.31 3.55
N SER A 35 -22.38 -18.54 3.01
CA SER A 35 -23.58 -19.14 2.43
C SER A 35 -24.40 -19.87 3.52
N PRO A 36 -25.74 -19.83 3.49
CA PRO A 36 -26.57 -19.29 2.42
C PRO A 36 -26.68 -17.76 2.51
N ALA A 37 -26.31 -17.11 1.41
CA ALA A 37 -26.48 -15.68 1.26
C ALA A 37 -27.99 -15.37 1.11
N PRO A 38 -28.44 -14.15 1.46
CA PRO A 38 -29.80 -13.71 1.21
C PRO A 38 -30.24 -13.94 -0.24
N PRO A 39 -31.55 -14.12 -0.52
CA PRO A 39 -32.06 -14.45 -1.87
C PRO A 39 -31.60 -13.52 -3.01
N ASN A 40 -31.23 -12.28 -2.68
CA ASN A 40 -30.80 -11.25 -3.64
C ASN A 40 -29.32 -10.85 -3.46
N ALA A 41 -28.53 -11.64 -2.73
CA ALA A 41 -27.14 -11.33 -2.51
C ALA A 41 -26.31 -11.59 -3.79
N PRO A 42 -25.29 -10.75 -4.08
CA PRO A 42 -24.33 -11.01 -5.14
C PRO A 42 -23.69 -12.41 -5.00
N PRO A 43 -23.27 -13.04 -6.11
CA PRO A 43 -22.56 -14.32 -6.05
C PRO A 43 -21.26 -14.18 -5.27
N GLN A 44 -20.79 -15.27 -4.63
CA GLN A 44 -19.54 -15.25 -3.83
C GLN A 44 -18.34 -14.71 -4.61
N LEU A 45 -18.24 -15.03 -5.90
CA LEU A 45 -17.19 -14.52 -6.79
C LEU A 45 -17.18 -12.98 -6.88
N ALA A 46 -18.32 -12.32 -6.71
CA ALA A 46 -18.38 -10.86 -6.70
C ALA A 46 -17.75 -10.24 -5.45
N TYR A 47 -17.88 -10.88 -4.27
CA TYR A 47 -17.19 -10.45 -3.06
C TYR A 47 -15.68 -10.66 -3.15
N PHE A 48 -15.26 -11.76 -3.77
CA PHE A 48 -13.86 -11.99 -4.12
C PHE A 48 -13.33 -10.89 -5.04
N ALA A 49 -14.04 -10.62 -6.15
CA ALA A 49 -13.65 -9.60 -7.13
C ALA A 49 -13.61 -8.19 -6.52
N ALA A 50 -14.58 -7.85 -5.67
CA ALA A 50 -14.61 -6.62 -4.89
C ALA A 50 -13.34 -6.47 -4.03
N SER A 51 -13.04 -7.48 -3.22
CA SER A 51 -11.91 -7.47 -2.29
C SER A 51 -10.58 -7.45 -3.04
N PHE A 52 -10.45 -8.28 -4.08
CA PHE A 52 -9.28 -8.30 -4.95
C PHE A 52 -9.03 -6.92 -5.60
N SER A 53 -10.09 -6.31 -6.13
CA SER A 53 -10.04 -4.97 -6.74
C SER A 53 -9.63 -3.89 -5.73
N ASP A 54 -10.13 -3.95 -4.50
CA ASP A 54 -9.77 -3.02 -3.44
C ASP A 54 -8.27 -3.08 -3.09
N TRP A 55 -7.68 -4.29 -3.06
CA TRP A 55 -6.26 -4.47 -2.75
C TRP A 55 -5.34 -4.20 -3.93
N ILE A 56 -5.72 -4.60 -5.15
CA ILE A 56 -4.90 -4.32 -6.34
C ILE A 56 -4.84 -2.81 -6.64
N THR A 57 -5.85 -2.04 -6.24
CA THR A 57 -5.85 -0.58 -6.33
C THR A 57 -4.64 0.03 -5.59
N TRP A 58 -4.23 -0.53 -4.46
CA TRP A 58 -3.03 -0.06 -3.75
C TRP A 58 -1.73 -0.33 -4.52
N ALA A 59 -1.69 -1.35 -5.37
CA ALA A 59 -0.57 -1.58 -6.29
C ALA A 59 -0.42 -0.44 -7.32
N PHE A 60 -1.53 0.21 -7.70
CA PHE A 60 -1.49 1.39 -8.56
C PHE A 60 -1.16 2.67 -7.78
N LEU A 61 -1.64 2.81 -6.55
CA LEU A 61 -1.43 4.02 -5.74
C LEU A 61 -0.01 4.12 -5.15
N THR A 62 0.59 2.99 -4.76
CA THR A 62 1.91 2.93 -4.12
C THR A 62 3.04 3.66 -4.86
N PRO A 63 3.22 3.57 -6.20
CA PRO A 63 4.25 4.33 -6.89
C PRO A 63 4.14 5.85 -6.72
N PHE A 64 2.93 6.38 -6.43
CA PHE A 64 2.72 7.80 -6.11
C PHE A 64 2.98 8.12 -4.63
N ILE A 65 2.85 7.13 -3.75
CA ILE A 65 3.14 7.24 -2.30
C ILE A 65 4.66 7.24 -2.04
N ILE A 66 5.41 6.40 -2.76
CA ILE A 66 6.88 6.27 -2.62
C ILE A 66 7.61 7.62 -2.65
N PRO A 67 7.43 8.50 -3.65
CA PRO A 67 8.13 9.79 -3.68
C PRO A 67 7.74 10.71 -2.52
N ILE A 68 6.49 10.67 -2.05
CA ILE A 68 6.03 11.45 -0.90
C ILE A 68 6.77 10.99 0.36
N ALA A 69 6.80 9.67 0.61
CA ALA A 69 7.49 9.07 1.74
C ALA A 69 9.00 9.36 1.75
N ARG A 70 9.62 9.42 0.56
CA ARG A 70 11.04 9.77 0.42
C ARG A 70 11.33 11.26 0.58
N ARG A 71 10.41 12.12 0.13
CA ARG A 71 10.57 13.58 0.18
C ARG A 71 10.36 14.13 1.59
N PHE A 72 9.48 13.50 2.35
CA PHE A 72 9.12 13.94 3.70
C PHE A 72 9.38 12.82 4.73
N PRO A 73 10.65 12.43 4.96
CA PRO A 73 10.95 11.40 5.97
C PRO A 73 10.59 11.90 7.37
N LEU A 74 10.05 11.02 8.21
CA LEU A 74 9.76 11.31 9.63
C LEU A 74 11.07 11.49 10.41
N GLY A 75 11.61 12.71 10.40
CA GLY A 75 12.82 13.13 11.12
C GLY A 75 12.52 14.12 12.25
N ARG A 76 13.46 14.22 13.21
CA ARG A 76 13.29 15.00 14.45
C ARG A 76 13.12 16.51 14.25
N GLU A 77 13.75 17.07 13.21
CA GLU A 77 13.85 18.54 13.05
C GLU A 77 12.53 19.20 12.63
N HIS A 78 11.60 18.48 11.99
CA HIS A 78 10.35 19.04 11.47
C HIS A 78 9.15 18.07 11.60
N TRP A 79 9.13 17.26 12.66
CA TRP A 79 8.20 16.13 12.80
C TRP A 79 6.72 16.53 12.63
N GLY A 80 6.28 17.66 13.21
CA GLY A 80 4.89 18.11 13.14
C GLY A 80 4.43 18.40 11.70
N ARG A 81 5.23 19.14 10.93
CA ARG A 81 4.93 19.43 9.51
C ARG A 81 4.92 18.16 8.67
N THR A 82 5.88 17.27 8.89
CA THR A 82 5.96 15.99 8.15
C THR A 82 4.78 15.08 8.46
N VAL A 83 4.38 14.98 9.73
CA VAL A 83 3.19 14.22 10.15
C VAL A 83 1.94 14.82 9.51
N ALA A 84 1.77 16.14 9.53
CA ALA A 84 0.64 16.80 8.88
C ALA A 84 0.58 16.49 7.37
N ILE A 85 1.72 16.52 6.67
CA ILE A 85 1.79 16.17 5.24
C ILE A 85 1.36 14.71 5.01
N HIS A 86 1.82 13.78 5.84
CA HIS A 86 1.43 12.37 5.72
C HIS A 86 -0.03 12.13 6.06
N VAL A 87 -0.59 12.82 7.06
CA VAL A 87 -2.02 12.75 7.37
C VAL A 87 -2.84 13.28 6.20
N CYS A 88 -2.50 14.45 5.66
CA CYS A 88 -3.17 15.03 4.49
C CYS A 88 -3.07 14.09 3.27
N ALA A 89 -1.89 13.54 3.00
CA ALA A 89 -1.70 12.60 1.91
C ALA A 89 -2.52 11.32 2.12
N ALA A 90 -2.51 10.75 3.33
CA ALA A 90 -3.29 9.55 3.66
C ALA A 90 -4.79 9.77 3.41
N LEU A 91 -5.32 10.93 3.79
CA LEU A 91 -6.71 11.31 3.52
C LEU A 91 -6.99 11.44 2.02
N VAL A 92 -6.10 12.10 1.26
CA VAL A 92 -6.22 12.21 -0.20
C VAL A 92 -6.23 10.85 -0.88
N PHE A 93 -5.30 9.95 -0.51
CA PHE A 93 -5.24 8.60 -1.07
C PHE A 93 -6.43 7.74 -0.65
N ALA A 94 -6.94 7.91 0.57
CA ALA A 94 -8.15 7.22 1.02
C ALA A 94 -9.37 7.65 0.21
N VAL A 95 -9.56 8.96 -0.02
CA VAL A 95 -10.64 9.48 -0.87
C VAL A 95 -10.48 9.01 -2.31
N LEU A 96 -9.27 9.01 -2.85
CA LEU A 96 -8.99 8.51 -4.19
C LEU A 96 -9.34 7.02 -4.31
N LYS A 97 -8.95 6.20 -3.33
CA LYS A 97 -9.28 4.77 -3.27
C LYS A 97 -10.78 4.54 -3.21
N LEU A 98 -11.50 5.29 -2.37
CA LEU A 98 -12.96 5.24 -2.28
C LEU A 98 -13.64 5.63 -3.61
N THR A 99 -13.13 6.67 -4.28
CA THR A 99 -13.63 7.14 -5.58
C THR A 99 -13.42 6.08 -6.66
N ILE A 100 -12.24 5.46 -6.72
CA ILE A 100 -11.95 4.34 -7.64
C ILE A 100 -12.89 3.17 -7.36
N ARG A 101 -13.06 2.80 -6.09
CA ARG A 101 -13.95 1.69 -5.69
C ARG A 101 -15.39 1.95 -6.09
N TRP A 102 -15.87 3.17 -5.92
CA TRP A 102 -17.21 3.59 -6.35
C TRP A 102 -17.34 3.50 -7.87
N GLY A 103 -16.39 4.06 -8.64
CA GLY A 103 -16.40 4.01 -10.10
C GLY A 103 -16.37 2.58 -10.66
N ILE A 104 -15.60 1.68 -10.04
CA ILE A 104 -15.58 0.24 -10.40
C ILE A 104 -16.95 -0.40 -10.20
N GLY A 105 -17.65 -0.07 -9.11
CA GLY A 105 -19.00 -0.56 -8.86
C GLY A 105 -20.06 -0.04 -9.84
N GLN A 106 -19.89 1.19 -10.37
CA GLN A 106 -20.75 1.71 -11.43
C GLN A 106 -20.55 0.99 -12.77
N LEU A 107 -19.30 0.64 -13.09
CA LEU A 107 -18.95 -0.06 -14.33
C LEU A 107 -19.26 -1.55 -14.28
N LEU A 108 -19.20 -2.16 -13.10
CA LEU A 108 -19.42 -3.58 -12.87
C LEU A 108 -20.49 -3.76 -11.78
N PRO A 109 -21.80 -3.70 -12.15
CA PRO A 109 -22.91 -3.75 -11.19
C PRO A 109 -22.96 -5.04 -10.36
N ALA A 110 -22.34 -6.12 -10.87
CA ALA A 110 -22.21 -7.38 -10.15
C ALA A 110 -21.30 -7.26 -8.91
N ILE A 111 -20.37 -6.30 -8.88
CA ILE A 111 -19.50 -6.05 -7.74
C ILE A 111 -20.31 -5.24 -6.71
N PRO A 112 -20.58 -5.79 -5.51
CA PRO A 112 -21.34 -5.07 -4.51
C PRO A 112 -20.72 -3.69 -4.25
N THR A 113 -21.51 -2.65 -4.45
CA THR A 113 -21.22 -1.32 -3.94
C THR A 113 -21.59 -1.29 -2.46
N ALA A 114 -20.83 -0.53 -1.68
CA ALA A 114 -21.00 -0.50 -0.24
C ALA A 114 -22.30 0.25 0.14
N ASP A 115 -23.40 -0.47 0.31
CA ASP A 115 -24.72 0.14 0.59
C ASP A 115 -25.07 0.23 2.10
N GLN A 116 -24.07 0.56 2.91
CA GLN A 116 -24.23 1.12 4.26
C GLN A 116 -23.17 2.20 4.46
N LEU A 117 -23.48 3.35 3.86
CA LEU A 117 -22.54 4.45 3.62
C LEU A 117 -21.78 4.87 4.89
N SER A 118 -22.42 5.00 6.05
CA SER A 118 -21.76 5.53 7.26
C SER A 118 -20.79 4.56 7.97
N ARG A 119 -21.17 3.29 8.16
CA ARG A 119 -20.31 2.29 8.82
C ARG A 119 -19.14 1.87 7.94
N ILE A 120 -19.39 1.73 6.63
CA ILE A 120 -18.37 1.28 5.68
C ILE A 120 -17.40 2.42 5.36
N LEU A 121 -17.85 3.67 5.24
CA LEU A 121 -16.94 4.81 5.05
C LEU A 121 -15.96 4.93 6.22
N THR A 122 -16.44 4.83 7.46
CA THR A 122 -15.56 4.97 8.64
C THR A 122 -14.53 3.85 8.70
N ALA A 123 -14.96 2.58 8.60
CA ALA A 123 -14.04 1.44 8.63
C ALA A 123 -13.06 1.43 7.45
N GLN A 124 -13.53 1.74 6.23
CA GLN A 124 -12.67 1.78 5.05
C GLN A 124 -11.72 2.97 5.04
N LEU A 125 -12.12 4.12 5.58
CA LEU A 125 -11.24 5.27 5.71
C LEU A 125 -10.08 4.95 6.65
N HIS A 126 -10.37 4.39 7.84
CA HIS A 126 -9.34 4.00 8.79
C HIS A 126 -8.37 2.98 8.21
N LEU A 127 -8.89 1.92 7.58
CA LEU A 127 -8.05 0.91 6.93
C LEU A 127 -7.22 1.54 5.80
N SER A 128 -7.78 2.44 5.01
CA SER A 128 -7.05 3.09 3.91
C SER A 128 -5.93 3.99 4.41
N VAL A 129 -6.19 4.77 5.47
CA VAL A 129 -5.17 5.60 6.13
C VAL A 129 -4.09 4.72 6.73
N ALA A 130 -4.45 3.63 7.42
CA ALA A 130 -3.49 2.68 7.97
C ALA A 130 -2.62 2.05 6.88
N THR A 131 -3.21 1.60 5.78
CA THR A 131 -2.49 1.02 4.63
C THR A 131 -1.52 2.03 4.03
N TYR A 132 -1.91 3.29 3.88
CA TYR A 132 -1.00 4.36 3.46
C TYR A 132 0.23 4.45 4.39
N PHE A 133 0.02 4.47 5.71
CA PHE A 133 1.12 4.55 6.67
C PHE A 133 2.00 3.30 6.67
N VAL A 134 1.43 2.11 6.47
CA VAL A 134 2.21 0.86 6.30
C VAL A 134 3.10 0.94 5.08
N ILE A 135 2.58 1.40 3.94
CA ILE A 135 3.36 1.56 2.70
C ILE A 135 4.47 2.60 2.91
N ALA A 136 4.12 3.79 3.38
CA ALA A 136 5.08 4.87 3.61
C ALA A 136 6.15 4.45 4.64
N GLY A 137 5.73 3.81 5.74
CA GLY A 137 6.60 3.27 6.77
C GLY A 137 7.57 2.22 6.23
N THR A 138 7.10 1.31 5.38
CA THR A 138 7.94 0.30 4.72
C THR A 138 9.02 0.95 3.84
N VAL A 139 8.65 1.98 3.06
CA VAL A 139 9.60 2.74 2.24
C VAL A 139 10.64 3.43 3.11
N MET A 140 10.20 4.14 4.15
CA MET A 140 11.10 4.85 5.06
C MET A 140 12.03 3.90 5.82
N ALA A 141 11.52 2.78 6.30
CA ALA A 141 12.31 1.76 7.00
C ALA A 141 13.38 1.15 6.09
N GLY A 142 13.02 0.82 4.84
CA GLY A 142 13.97 0.32 3.84
C GLY A 142 15.07 1.32 3.51
N ASP A 143 14.70 2.60 3.31
CA ASP A 143 15.68 3.65 3.04
C ASP A 143 16.56 3.96 4.27
N TYR A 144 16.01 3.89 5.48
CA TYR A 144 16.77 4.01 6.73
C TYR A 144 17.78 2.87 6.89
N TYR A 145 17.37 1.63 6.68
CA TYR A 145 18.23 0.45 6.76
C TYR A 145 19.40 0.52 5.76
N ARG A 146 19.13 0.94 4.52
CA ARG A 146 20.17 1.15 3.51
C ARG A 146 21.20 2.19 3.95
N ARG A 147 20.75 3.36 4.42
CA ARG A 147 21.64 4.42 4.92
C ARG A 147 22.43 4.00 6.15
N PHE A 148 21.86 3.16 7.01
CA PHE A 148 22.56 2.59 8.15
C PHE A 148 23.70 1.67 7.68
N ARG A 149 23.42 0.73 6.77
CA ARG A 149 24.45 -0.20 6.26
C ARG A 149 25.56 0.49 5.48
N GLU A 150 25.24 1.53 4.72
CA GLU A 150 26.23 2.35 4.01
C GLU A 150 27.18 3.08 4.98
N ARG A 151 26.70 3.49 6.17
CA ARG A 151 27.54 4.14 7.19
C ARG A 151 28.48 3.15 7.88
N GLU A 152 27.96 1.98 8.23
CA GLU A 152 28.74 0.89 8.84
C GLU A 152 29.89 0.46 7.91
N LEU A 153 29.60 0.26 6.61
CA LEU A 153 30.61 -0.09 5.62
C LEU A 153 31.73 0.95 5.51
N ARG A 154 31.37 2.24 5.54
CA ARG A 154 32.36 3.34 5.46
C ARG A 154 33.23 3.41 6.71
N ALA A 155 32.68 3.16 7.89
CA ALA A 155 33.44 3.13 9.13
C ALA A 155 34.50 2.01 9.09
N THR A 156 34.11 0.80 8.71
CA THR A 156 35.05 -0.34 8.56
C THR A 156 36.12 -0.07 7.50
N GLN A 157 35.77 0.58 6.39
CA GLN A 157 36.76 0.94 5.36
C GLN A 157 37.77 1.98 5.84
N LEU A 158 37.36 2.91 6.70
CA LEU A 158 38.26 3.90 7.30
C LEU A 158 39.20 3.24 8.31
N GLU A 159 38.69 2.36 9.17
CA GLU A 159 39.50 1.57 10.11
C GLU A 159 40.54 0.70 9.38
N ALA A 160 40.14 0.01 8.32
CA ALA A 160 41.05 -0.80 7.51
C ALA A 160 42.15 0.04 6.83
N ARG A 161 41.82 1.27 6.38
CA ARG A 161 42.81 2.18 5.78
C ARG A 161 43.80 2.73 6.82
N LEU A 162 43.34 2.97 8.05
CA LEU A 162 44.20 3.40 9.15
C LEU A 162 45.10 2.27 9.67
N ALA A 163 44.66 1.00 9.57
CA ALA A 163 45.46 -0.15 9.99
C ALA A 163 46.59 -0.52 9.01
N VAL A 164 46.53 -0.03 7.76
CA VAL A 164 47.52 -0.30 6.70
C VAL A 164 48.45 0.90 6.45
N ALA A 165 48.14 2.07 7.05
CA ALA A 165 48.98 3.27 7.01
C ALA A 165 49.98 3.28 8.18
#